data_AF-A0AAV4E281-F1
#
_entry.id   AF-A0AAV4E281-F1
#
_cell.length_a   1.000
_cell.length_b   1.000
_cell.length_c   1.000
_cell.angle_alpha   90.00
_cell.angle_beta   90.00
_cell.angle_gamma   90.00
#
_symmetry.space_group_name_H-M   'P 1'
#
loop_
_entity.id
_entity.type
_entity.pdbx_description
1 polymer ?
#
loop_
_entity_poly.entity_id
_entity_poly.type
_entity_poly.pdbx_seq_one_letter_code
_entity_poly.pdbx_strand_id
1 'polypeptide(L)'
;MPFTTNIGTPQGDSLSPVLFIVYLEHALRDIRPVQNDKQEPVPAEIIYADDIDFIGKKDADVNSIDKKKKTLKTHCLKVNVDKSEHTSVRKDSEDWKTTKKVGSLLGSKEDIEHRKHLSKIAFNKLTNIWKSGKKTKQKTKIKLYNSLVKSVLLYNCGTWALTKTDEDRLDSFHRKQLRNILGIRYPTIISNASLYKKCREAPLFMQVLEARWRLFGHVLRGDRNIPASKAMLFYFTDNKRARGRPQTTLPITLNNDLKKLVAIKLELTTQTDLDTLRLIAEDRPKWNALVAEIRKTAEATRSDDPESGRL
;
A
#
# COMPACT_ATOMS: atom_id res chain seq x y z
N MET A 1 15.94 -36.23 26.73
CA MET A 1 16.85 -36.28 25.58
C MET A 1 16.46 -35.18 24.61
N PRO A 2 17.40 -34.37 24.09
CA PRO A 2 17.08 -33.39 23.06
C PRO A 2 16.67 -34.11 21.77
N PHE A 3 15.65 -33.60 21.09
CA PHE A 3 15.24 -34.09 19.77
C PHE A 3 16.18 -33.52 18.71
N THR A 4 16.80 -34.38 17.90
CA THR A 4 17.65 -33.94 16.80
C THR A 4 16.79 -33.53 15.61
N THR A 5 16.92 -32.27 15.18
CA THR A 5 16.26 -31.76 13.99
C THR A 5 17.21 -31.89 12.79
N ASN A 6 16.87 -32.73 11.82
CA ASN A 6 17.70 -32.98 10.64
C ASN A 6 17.36 -32.07 9.45
N ILE A 7 16.19 -31.44 9.45
CA ILE A 7 15.70 -30.58 8.36
C ILE A 7 15.04 -29.34 8.96
N GLY A 8 15.41 -28.18 8.42
CA GLY A 8 14.82 -26.89 8.77
C GLY A 8 15.67 -26.08 9.74
N THR A 9 15.40 -24.78 9.77
CA THR A 9 16.04 -23.82 10.66
C THR A 9 15.10 -23.47 11.83
N PRO A 10 15.61 -23.26 13.06
CA PRO A 10 14.76 -22.96 14.21
C PRO A 10 13.97 -21.65 14.03
N GLN A 11 12.66 -21.68 14.28
CA GLN A 11 11.83 -20.48 14.25
C GLN A 11 12.14 -19.59 15.46
N GLY A 12 12.37 -18.30 15.20
CA GLY A 12 12.71 -17.31 16.23
C GLY A 12 14.21 -17.07 16.41
N ASP A 13 15.07 -17.88 15.78
CA ASP A 13 16.49 -17.55 15.67
C ASP A 13 16.71 -16.44 14.63
N SER A 14 17.58 -15.49 14.98
CA SER A 14 17.96 -14.34 14.17
C SER A 14 18.64 -14.72 12.84
N LEU A 15 19.34 -15.85 12.78
CA LEU A 15 20.06 -16.27 11.57
C LEU A 15 19.18 -17.08 10.60
N SER A 16 18.14 -17.74 11.11
CA SER A 16 17.25 -18.60 10.34
C SER A 16 16.64 -17.93 9.10
N PRO A 17 16.12 -16.68 9.15
CA PRO A 17 15.54 -16.03 7.96
C PRO A 17 16.57 -15.82 6.85
N VAL A 18 17.81 -15.46 7.21
CA VAL A 18 18.88 -15.20 6.24
C VAL A 18 19.30 -16.51 5.58
N LEU A 19 19.50 -17.57 6.37
CA LEU A 19 19.84 -18.90 5.85
C LEU A 19 18.75 -19.43 4.92
N PHE A 20 17.48 -19.25 5.31
CA PHE A 20 16.34 -19.65 4.49
C PHE A 20 16.33 -18.92 3.14
N ILE A 21 16.57 -17.61 3.12
CA ILE A 21 16.63 -16.83 1.86
C ILE A 21 17.76 -17.32 0.96
N VAL A 22 18.96 -17.54 1.50
CA VAL A 22 20.10 -18.05 0.73
C VAL A 22 19.81 -19.44 0.16
N TYR A 23 19.21 -20.31 0.96
CA TYR A 23 18.82 -21.65 0.55
C TYR A 23 17.74 -21.62 -0.54
N LEU A 24 16.71 -20.79 -0.36
CA LEU A 24 15.62 -20.62 -1.32
C LEU A 24 16.14 -20.08 -2.64
N GLU A 25 17.01 -19.06 -2.63
CA GLU A 25 17.65 -18.53 -3.83
C GLU A 25 18.43 -19.60 -4.61
N HIS A 26 19.14 -20.50 -3.90
CA HIS A 26 19.80 -21.63 -4.56
C HIS A 26 18.79 -22.57 -5.23
N ALA A 27 17.71 -22.95 -4.54
CA ALA A 27 16.68 -23.83 -5.08
C ALA A 27 15.93 -23.19 -6.27
N LEU A 28 15.74 -21.87 -6.26
CA LEU A 28 15.03 -21.15 -7.34
C LEU A 28 15.83 -21.11 -8.65
N ARG A 29 17.16 -21.21 -8.60
CA ARG A 29 18.00 -21.26 -9.83
C ARG A 29 17.66 -22.45 -10.73
N ASP A 30 17.22 -23.56 -10.16
CA ASP A 30 16.86 -24.77 -10.93
C ASP A 30 15.54 -24.65 -11.67
N ILE A 31 14.65 -23.74 -11.23
CA ILE A 31 13.35 -23.51 -11.87
C ILE A 31 13.38 -22.31 -12.81
N ARG A 32 14.27 -21.33 -12.59
CA ARG A 32 14.42 -20.16 -13.44
C ARG A 32 14.80 -20.55 -14.89
N PRO A 33 14.30 -19.82 -15.89
CA PRO A 33 14.71 -20.05 -17.27
C PRO A 33 16.16 -19.59 -17.47
N VAL A 34 16.87 -20.23 -18.41
CA VAL A 34 18.22 -19.83 -18.80
C VAL A 34 18.14 -18.44 -19.43
N GLN A 35 18.74 -17.44 -18.78
CA GLN A 35 18.76 -16.07 -19.29
C GLN A 35 19.82 -15.91 -20.40
N ASN A 36 19.46 -15.20 -21.46
CA ASN A 36 20.43 -14.54 -22.33
C ASN A 36 20.66 -13.12 -21.78
N ASP A 37 21.92 -12.72 -21.57
CA ASP A 37 22.35 -11.47 -20.91
C ASP A 37 21.76 -10.15 -21.47
N LYS A 38 21.02 -10.19 -22.58
CA LYS A 38 20.55 -9.00 -23.31
C LYS A 38 19.06 -8.66 -23.12
N GLN A 39 18.29 -9.45 -22.35
CA GLN A 39 16.86 -9.20 -22.14
C GLN A 39 16.46 -9.29 -20.66
N GLU A 40 15.44 -8.51 -20.28
CA GLU A 40 14.84 -8.64 -18.94
C GLU A 40 14.37 -10.08 -18.73
N PRO A 41 14.59 -10.67 -17.53
CA PRO A 41 14.13 -12.03 -17.24
C PRO A 41 12.62 -12.14 -17.44
N VAL A 42 12.21 -13.11 -18.26
CA VAL A 42 10.81 -13.53 -18.39
C VAL A 42 10.73 -15.00 -17.95
N PRO A 43 9.86 -15.35 -16.98
CA PRO A 43 8.98 -14.44 -16.24
C PRO A 43 9.75 -13.55 -15.26
N ALA A 44 9.24 -12.33 -15.03
CA ALA A 44 9.72 -11.47 -13.96
C ALA A 44 9.37 -12.09 -12.59
N GLU A 45 10.19 -11.83 -11.58
CA GLU A 45 10.07 -12.48 -10.27
C GLU A 45 9.87 -11.44 -9.16
N ILE A 46 8.92 -11.68 -8.27
CA ILE A 46 8.72 -10.91 -7.04
C ILE A 46 8.77 -11.88 -5.88
N ILE A 47 9.73 -11.68 -4.96
CA ILE A 47 9.97 -12.58 -3.83
C ILE A 47 9.80 -11.80 -2.53
N TYR A 48 9.03 -12.36 -1.61
CA TYR A 48 8.95 -11.91 -0.23
C TYR A 48 8.95 -13.13 0.71
N ALA A 49 10.10 -13.42 1.33
CA ALA A 49 10.30 -14.64 2.10
C ALA A 49 9.90 -15.90 1.29
N ASP A 50 8.86 -16.63 1.71
CA ASP A 50 8.32 -17.80 1.03
C ASP A 50 7.24 -17.48 -0.02
N ASP A 51 6.68 -16.27 -0.02
CA ASP A 51 5.73 -15.80 -1.03
C ASP A 51 6.50 -15.38 -2.30
N ILE A 52 6.41 -16.20 -3.36
CA ILE A 52 7.08 -15.96 -4.65
C ILE A 52 6.04 -15.87 -5.76
N ASP A 53 6.18 -14.86 -6.60
CA ASP A 53 5.36 -14.62 -7.78
C ASP A 53 6.19 -14.58 -9.06
N PHE A 54 5.72 -15.31 -10.06
CA PHE A 54 6.27 -15.28 -11.42
C PHE A 54 5.28 -14.59 -12.36
N ILE A 55 5.76 -13.58 -13.08
CA ILE A 55 4.94 -12.72 -13.94
C ILE A 55 5.41 -12.88 -15.38
N GLY A 56 4.59 -13.52 -16.21
CA GLY A 56 4.80 -13.68 -17.64
C GLY A 56 3.98 -12.70 -18.48
N LYS A 57 4.36 -12.53 -19.74
CA LYS A 57 3.49 -11.86 -20.74
C LYS A 57 2.56 -12.86 -21.42
N LYS A 58 2.95 -14.14 -21.43
CA LYS A 58 2.18 -15.26 -21.98
C LYS A 58 2.01 -16.33 -20.91
N ASP A 59 0.88 -17.04 -20.97
CA ASP A 59 0.62 -18.18 -20.07
C ASP A 59 1.74 -19.23 -20.17
N ALA A 60 2.34 -19.41 -21.35
CA ALA A 60 3.47 -20.31 -21.57
C ALA A 60 4.68 -20.00 -20.67
N ASP A 61 4.94 -18.73 -20.37
CA ASP A 61 6.08 -18.29 -19.57
C ASP A 61 5.94 -18.83 -18.13
N VAL A 62 4.75 -18.65 -17.54
CA VAL A 62 4.42 -19.09 -16.17
C VAL A 62 4.22 -20.61 -16.11
N ASN A 63 3.57 -21.20 -17.12
CA ASN A 63 3.38 -22.65 -17.21
C ASN A 63 4.70 -23.43 -17.27
N SER A 64 5.77 -22.81 -17.80
CA SER A 64 7.10 -23.42 -17.79
C SER A 64 7.65 -23.58 -16.37
N ILE A 65 7.43 -22.59 -15.50
CA ILE A 65 7.79 -22.62 -14.08
C ILE A 65 6.91 -23.63 -13.34
N ASP A 66 5.61 -23.65 -13.63
CA ASP A 66 4.67 -24.56 -12.98
C ASP A 66 5.03 -26.04 -13.20
N LYS A 67 5.55 -26.37 -14.39
CA LYS A 67 6.09 -27.71 -14.69
C LYS A 67 7.36 -28.01 -13.88
N LYS A 68 8.25 -27.03 -13.74
CA LYS A 68 9.54 -27.16 -13.03
C LYS A 68 9.41 -27.09 -11.50
N LYS A 69 8.32 -26.60 -10.93
CA LYS A 69 8.15 -26.47 -9.47
C LYS A 69 8.34 -27.78 -8.70
N LYS A 70 8.13 -28.93 -9.36
CA LYS A 70 8.39 -30.26 -8.78
C LYS A 70 9.86 -30.47 -8.43
N THR A 71 10.78 -29.79 -9.12
CA THR A 71 12.23 -29.83 -8.83
C THR A 71 12.54 -29.28 -7.44
N LEU A 72 11.75 -28.37 -6.88
CA LEU A 72 11.97 -27.88 -5.51
C LEU A 72 11.95 -28.98 -4.45
N LYS A 73 11.32 -30.14 -4.72
CA LYS A 73 11.36 -31.30 -3.82
C LYS A 73 12.77 -31.88 -3.66
N THR A 74 13.66 -31.73 -4.65
CA THR A 74 15.06 -32.19 -4.53
C THR A 74 15.83 -31.35 -3.51
N HIS A 75 15.38 -30.11 -3.27
CA HIS A 75 15.85 -29.21 -2.22
C HIS A 75 15.01 -29.31 -0.95
N CYS A 76 14.31 -30.44 -0.71
CA CYS A 76 13.45 -30.62 0.47
C CYS A 76 12.37 -29.52 0.66
N LEU A 77 12.05 -28.75 -0.38
CA LEU A 77 11.02 -27.72 -0.36
C LEU A 77 9.72 -28.27 -0.95
N LYS A 78 8.61 -27.98 -0.27
CA LYS A 78 7.27 -28.38 -0.71
C LYS A 78 6.43 -27.15 -0.99
N VAL A 79 6.00 -27.01 -2.24
CA VAL A 79 5.05 -25.97 -2.65
C VAL A 79 3.67 -26.27 -2.08
N ASN A 80 3.04 -25.26 -1.47
CA ASN A 80 1.66 -25.34 -1.04
C ASN A 80 0.73 -25.09 -2.22
N VAL A 81 0.19 -26.17 -2.80
CA VAL A 81 -0.67 -26.10 -3.99
C VAL A 81 -1.97 -25.37 -3.71
N ASP A 82 -2.54 -25.52 -2.51
CA ASP A 82 -3.81 -24.90 -2.14
C ASP A 82 -3.70 -23.37 -2.01
N LYS A 83 -2.49 -22.86 -1.76
CA LYS A 83 -2.19 -21.42 -1.71
C LYS A 83 -1.62 -20.88 -3.02
N SER A 84 -1.29 -21.74 -3.98
CA SER A 84 -0.72 -21.33 -5.27
C SER A 84 -1.85 -20.91 -6.21
N GLU A 85 -1.89 -19.63 -6.56
CA GLU A 85 -2.94 -19.05 -7.38
C GLU A 85 -2.40 -18.60 -8.74
N HIS A 86 -3.16 -18.81 -9.82
CA HIS A 86 -2.87 -18.24 -11.13
C HIS A 86 -3.79 -17.04 -11.37
N THR A 87 -3.21 -15.84 -11.46
CA THR A 87 -3.96 -14.62 -11.75
C THR A 87 -3.64 -14.11 -13.15
N SER A 88 -4.70 -13.87 -13.93
CA SER A 88 -4.59 -13.28 -15.26
C SER A 88 -5.00 -11.81 -15.18
N VAL A 89 -4.07 -10.89 -15.48
CA VAL A 89 -4.34 -9.45 -15.53
C VAL A 89 -4.69 -9.09 -16.97
N ARG A 90 -5.99 -9.00 -17.27
CA ARG A 90 -6.49 -8.60 -18.58
C ARG A 90 -7.36 -7.35 -18.48
N LYS A 91 -7.59 -6.69 -19.61
CA LYS A 91 -8.37 -5.45 -19.67
C LYS A 91 -9.88 -5.69 -19.60
N ASP A 92 -10.32 -6.85 -20.06
CA ASP A 92 -11.71 -7.31 -20.12
C ASP A 92 -12.21 -7.93 -18.81
N SER A 93 -11.31 -8.26 -17.88
CA SER A 93 -11.64 -8.79 -16.56
C SER A 93 -11.14 -7.88 -15.44
N GLU A 94 -11.92 -7.80 -14.36
CA GLU A 94 -11.54 -7.10 -13.13
C GLU A 94 -11.19 -8.07 -11.99
N ASP A 95 -11.14 -9.38 -12.25
CA ASP A 95 -10.95 -10.42 -11.23
C ASP A 95 -9.62 -10.23 -10.46
N TRP A 96 -8.59 -9.79 -11.19
CA TRP A 96 -7.26 -9.49 -10.65
C TRP A 96 -7.28 -8.44 -9.53
N LYS A 97 -8.31 -7.58 -9.45
CA LYS A 97 -8.40 -6.57 -8.39
C LYS A 97 -8.51 -7.18 -7.00
N THR A 98 -9.09 -8.38 -6.90
CA THR A 98 -9.26 -9.09 -5.62
C THR A 98 -8.09 -10.01 -5.28
N THR A 99 -7.11 -10.15 -6.16
CA THR A 99 -5.89 -10.89 -5.87
C THR A 99 -5.11 -10.21 -4.75
N LYS A 100 -4.72 -11.02 -3.75
CA LYS A 100 -4.04 -10.55 -2.55
C LYS A 100 -2.53 -10.74 -2.66
N LYS A 101 -1.76 -9.70 -2.38
CA LYS A 101 -0.29 -9.69 -2.36
C LYS A 101 0.24 -8.96 -1.13
N VAL A 102 1.08 -9.66 -0.35
CA VAL A 102 1.69 -9.15 0.91
C VAL A 102 0.66 -8.45 1.82
N GLY A 103 -0.55 -9.03 1.88
CA GLY A 103 -1.66 -8.55 2.67
C GLY A 103 -2.57 -7.50 2.03
N SER A 104 -2.22 -6.89 0.90
CA SER A 104 -3.05 -5.91 0.16
C SER A 104 -3.73 -6.53 -1.06
N LEU A 105 -4.88 -6.00 -1.44
CA LEU A 105 -5.51 -6.33 -2.72
C LEU A 105 -4.94 -5.43 -3.84
N LEU A 106 -4.85 -5.94 -5.07
CA LEU A 106 -4.31 -5.18 -6.20
C LEU A 106 -5.20 -4.00 -6.62
N GLY A 107 -6.51 -4.14 -6.46
CA GLY A 107 -7.47 -3.07 -6.71
C GLY A 107 -7.52 -2.07 -5.55
N SER A 108 -7.35 -0.78 -5.84
CA SER A 108 -7.36 0.26 -4.79
C SER A 108 -8.69 0.31 -4.03
N LYS A 109 -9.83 0.19 -4.72
CA LYS A 109 -11.15 0.26 -4.08
C LYS A 109 -11.41 -0.98 -3.22
N GLU A 110 -11.06 -2.13 -3.76
CA GLU A 110 -11.16 -3.43 -3.11
C GLU A 110 -10.29 -3.47 -1.85
N ASP A 111 -9.04 -2.98 -1.93
CA ASP A 111 -8.14 -2.92 -0.78
C ASP A 111 -8.67 -1.97 0.31
N ILE A 112 -9.22 -0.80 -0.05
CA ILE A 112 -9.82 0.13 0.93
C ILE A 112 -10.98 -0.54 1.68
N GLU A 113 -11.89 -1.20 0.98
CA GLU A 113 -13.01 -1.89 1.64
C GLU A 113 -12.52 -3.07 2.49
N HIS A 114 -11.53 -3.82 2.02
CA HIS A 114 -10.87 -4.86 2.81
C HIS A 114 -10.22 -4.28 4.08
N ARG A 115 -9.52 -3.14 4.01
CA ARG A 115 -8.96 -2.45 5.20
C ARG A 115 -10.03 -1.92 6.15
N LYS A 116 -11.13 -1.39 5.63
CA LYS A 116 -12.28 -0.98 6.46
C LYS A 116 -12.87 -2.17 7.18
N HIS A 117 -12.98 -3.32 6.52
CA HIS A 117 -13.44 -4.56 7.14
C HIS A 117 -12.48 -5.05 8.25
N LEU A 118 -11.19 -5.17 7.96
CA LEU A 118 -10.18 -5.61 8.93
C LEU A 118 -10.07 -4.66 10.13
N SER A 119 -10.06 -3.35 9.89
CA SER A 119 -10.06 -2.35 10.96
C SER A 119 -11.34 -2.40 11.79
N LYS A 120 -12.51 -2.69 11.20
CA LYS A 120 -13.75 -2.92 11.95
C LYS A 120 -13.65 -4.15 12.85
N ILE A 121 -13.05 -5.25 12.37
CA ILE A 121 -12.80 -6.43 13.21
C ILE A 121 -11.88 -6.07 14.38
N ALA A 122 -10.75 -5.39 14.11
CA ALA A 122 -9.83 -4.95 15.16
C ALA A 122 -10.51 -4.01 16.18
N PHE A 123 -11.33 -3.08 15.68
CA PHE A 123 -12.13 -2.18 16.51
C PHE A 123 -13.10 -2.96 17.41
N ASN A 124 -13.79 -3.96 16.86
CA ASN A 124 -14.77 -4.75 17.61
C ASN A 124 -14.11 -5.62 18.69
N LYS A 125 -12.90 -6.13 18.47
CA LYS A 125 -12.14 -6.86 19.50
C LYS A 125 -11.86 -6.01 20.75
N LEU A 126 -11.82 -4.69 20.59
CA LEU A 126 -11.56 -3.72 21.66
C LEU A 126 -12.84 -3.09 22.23
N THR A 127 -14.02 -3.63 21.91
CA THR A 127 -15.33 -3.08 22.33
C THR A 127 -15.43 -2.86 23.84
N ASN A 128 -14.89 -3.78 24.64
CA ASN A 128 -14.90 -3.66 26.10
C ASN A 128 -14.11 -2.44 26.59
N ILE A 129 -13.02 -2.09 25.90
CA ILE A 129 -12.21 -0.90 26.21
C ILE A 129 -12.95 0.37 25.81
N TRP A 130 -13.64 0.38 24.66
CA TRP A 130 -14.42 1.53 24.23
C TRP A 130 -15.56 1.80 25.21
N LYS A 131 -16.25 0.75 25.65
CA LYS A 131 -17.38 0.79 26.58
C LYS A 131 -16.99 0.92 28.06
N SER A 132 -15.70 0.89 28.42
CA SER A 132 -15.25 0.89 29.83
C SER A 132 -15.53 2.17 30.63
N GLY A 133 -16.29 3.13 30.07
CA GLY A 133 -16.65 4.38 30.72
C GLY A 133 -15.41 5.15 31.19
N LYS A 134 -15.41 5.55 32.47
CA LYS A 134 -14.32 6.27 33.14
C LYS A 134 -13.12 5.38 33.52
N LYS A 135 -13.22 4.05 33.43
CA LYS A 135 -12.13 3.13 33.82
C LYS A 135 -10.89 3.31 32.93
N THR A 136 -11.07 3.71 31.68
CA THR A 136 -9.97 3.98 30.74
C THR A 136 -10.00 5.43 30.32
N LYS A 137 -8.90 6.16 30.56
CA LYS A 137 -8.76 7.56 30.14
C LYS A 137 -8.91 7.68 28.61
N GLN A 138 -9.61 8.72 28.15
CA GLN A 138 -9.85 8.97 26.72
C GLN A 138 -8.53 8.99 25.93
N LYS A 139 -7.49 9.64 26.46
CA LYS A 139 -6.15 9.68 25.83
C LYS A 139 -5.60 8.27 25.56
N THR A 140 -5.78 7.32 26.47
CA THR A 140 -5.35 5.93 26.30
C THR A 140 -6.19 5.22 25.24
N LYS A 141 -7.50 5.44 25.21
CA LYS A 141 -8.37 4.87 24.17
C LYS A 141 -7.95 5.32 22.76
N ILE A 142 -7.65 6.61 22.58
CA ILE A 142 -7.18 7.15 21.31
C ILE A 142 -5.80 6.57 20.93
N LYS A 143 -4.86 6.45 21.88
CA LYS A 143 -3.57 5.80 21.63
C LYS A 143 -3.72 4.35 21.15
N LEU A 144 -4.59 3.57 21.80
CA LEU A 144 -4.89 2.19 21.41
C LEU A 144 -5.53 2.14 20.02
N TYR A 145 -6.48 3.04 19.75
CA TYR A 145 -7.11 3.16 18.44
C TYR A 145 -6.07 3.43 17.34
N ASN A 146 -5.18 4.39 17.55
CA ASN A 146 -4.15 4.74 16.56
C ASN A 146 -3.19 3.57 16.29
N SER A 147 -2.80 2.85 17.35
CA SER A 147 -1.80 1.80 17.26
C SER A 147 -2.34 0.49 16.69
N LEU A 148 -3.61 0.16 16.97
CA LEU A 148 -4.18 -1.16 16.66
C LEU A 148 -5.26 -1.16 15.59
N VAL A 149 -6.00 -0.06 15.42
CA VAL A 149 -7.12 0.02 14.47
C VAL A 149 -6.76 0.87 13.27
N LYS A 150 -6.26 2.09 13.51
CA LYS A 150 -5.88 3.04 12.45
C LYS A 150 -4.69 2.54 11.65
N SER A 151 -3.71 1.90 12.29
CA SER A 151 -2.58 1.24 11.63
C SER A 151 -3.04 0.15 10.64
N VAL A 152 -4.03 -0.66 11.01
CA VAL A 152 -4.63 -1.67 10.13
C VAL A 152 -5.39 -1.01 8.97
N LEU A 153 -6.12 0.07 9.25
CA LEU A 153 -6.87 0.81 8.24
C LEU A 153 -5.96 1.46 7.19
N LEU A 154 -4.79 1.98 7.60
CA LEU A 154 -3.86 2.70 6.74
C LEU A 154 -2.71 1.83 6.21
N TYR A 155 -2.76 0.51 6.40
CA TYR A 155 -1.73 -0.37 5.89
C TYR A 155 -1.63 -0.25 4.37
N ASN A 156 -0.43 0.02 3.87
CA ASN A 156 -0.12 0.25 2.46
C ASN A 156 -0.92 1.37 1.78
N CYS A 157 -1.52 2.32 2.52
CA CYS A 157 -2.36 3.35 1.92
C CYS A 157 -1.64 4.29 0.94
N GLY A 158 -0.30 4.32 0.95
CA GLY A 158 0.51 5.12 0.02
C GLY A 158 0.41 4.66 -1.44
N THR A 159 -0.06 3.44 -1.72
CA THR A 159 -0.26 2.95 -3.09
C THR A 159 -1.64 3.26 -3.64
N TRP A 160 -2.56 3.80 -2.83
CA TRP A 160 -3.94 4.05 -3.25
C TRP A 160 -4.07 5.28 -4.14
N ALA A 161 -4.73 5.10 -5.27
CA ALA A 161 -5.16 6.18 -6.14
C ALA A 161 -6.59 6.63 -5.76
N LEU A 162 -6.70 7.44 -4.71
CA LEU A 162 -7.99 7.88 -4.18
C LEU A 162 -8.63 8.99 -5.04
N THR A 163 -9.96 8.93 -5.15
CA THR A 163 -10.79 10.06 -5.58
C THR A 163 -11.26 10.87 -4.36
N LYS A 164 -11.71 12.11 -4.55
CA LYS A 164 -12.28 12.94 -3.46
C LYS A 164 -13.39 12.20 -2.71
N THR A 165 -14.28 11.51 -3.44
CA THR A 165 -15.36 10.72 -2.84
C THR A 165 -14.87 9.55 -1.98
N ASP A 166 -13.75 8.93 -2.36
CA ASP A 166 -13.17 7.83 -1.58
C ASP A 166 -12.50 8.37 -0.30
N GLU A 167 -11.83 9.52 -0.38
CA GLU A 167 -11.28 10.22 0.78
C GLU A 167 -12.38 10.62 1.78
N ASP A 168 -13.50 11.16 1.30
CA ASP A 168 -14.63 11.58 2.15
C ASP A 168 -15.30 10.39 2.85
N ARG A 169 -15.40 9.25 2.15
CA ARG A 169 -15.89 8.00 2.73
C ARG A 169 -14.93 7.47 3.80
N LEU A 170 -13.63 7.52 3.56
CA LEU A 170 -12.60 7.07 4.49
C LEU A 170 -12.60 7.93 5.77
N ASP A 171 -12.69 9.26 5.62
CA ASP A 171 -12.80 10.18 6.74
C ASP A 171 -14.10 9.98 7.52
N SER A 172 -15.22 9.77 6.83
CA SER A 172 -16.51 9.50 7.48
C SER A 172 -16.47 8.21 8.30
N PHE A 173 -15.83 7.16 7.79
CA PHE A 173 -15.59 5.92 8.50
C PHE A 173 -14.74 6.12 9.76
N HIS A 174 -13.64 6.89 9.65
CA HIS A 174 -12.78 7.24 10.78
C HIS A 174 -13.53 8.04 11.86
N ARG A 175 -14.25 9.09 11.47
CA ARG A 175 -15.06 9.92 12.39
C ARG A 175 -16.12 9.08 13.11
N LYS A 176 -16.76 8.13 12.43
CA LYS A 176 -17.71 7.20 13.05
C LYS A 176 -17.07 6.38 14.17
N GLN A 177 -15.86 5.87 13.96
CA GLN A 177 -15.12 5.13 14.99
C GLN A 177 -14.71 6.05 16.16
N LEU A 178 -14.25 7.27 15.88
CA LEU A 178 -13.91 8.25 16.91
C LEU A 178 -15.11 8.61 17.80
N ARG A 179 -16.28 8.89 17.19
CA ARG A 179 -17.52 9.17 17.95
C ARG A 179 -17.89 8.01 18.88
N ASN A 180 -17.74 6.77 18.40
CA ASN A 180 -18.02 5.58 19.20
C ASN A 180 -17.04 5.43 20.38
N ILE A 181 -15.74 5.69 20.17
CA ILE A 181 -14.74 5.69 21.27
C ILE A 181 -15.07 6.72 22.35
N LEU A 182 -15.55 7.89 21.94
CA LEU A 182 -15.96 8.96 22.86
C LEU A 182 -17.35 8.71 23.49
N GLY A 183 -18.07 7.66 23.06
CA GLY A 183 -19.42 7.39 23.52
C GLY A 183 -20.46 8.44 23.08
N ILE A 184 -20.16 9.23 22.04
CA ILE A 184 -21.07 10.26 21.53
C ILE A 184 -22.15 9.57 20.71
N ARG A 185 -23.39 9.71 21.16
CA ARG A 185 -24.59 9.17 20.52
C ARG A 185 -25.63 10.29 20.40
N TYR A 186 -26.52 10.16 19.43
CA TYR A 186 -27.72 11.02 19.36
C TYR A 186 -28.48 10.97 20.71
N PRO A 187 -28.98 12.09 21.24
CA PRO A 187 -29.11 13.42 20.62
C PRO A 187 -27.89 14.34 20.75
N THR A 188 -26.78 13.89 21.34
CA THR A 188 -25.57 14.71 21.49
C THR A 188 -24.87 14.90 20.13
N ILE A 189 -24.81 16.14 19.64
CA ILE A 189 -24.16 16.50 18.38
C ILE A 189 -22.78 17.11 18.67
N ILE A 190 -21.78 16.77 17.84
CA ILE A 190 -20.45 17.37 17.86
C ILE A 190 -20.02 17.66 16.42
N SER A 191 -19.49 18.86 16.18
CA SER A 191 -18.94 19.20 14.88
C SER A 191 -17.70 18.34 14.55
N ASN A 192 -17.45 18.12 13.26
CA ASN A 192 -16.30 17.33 12.79
C ASN A 192 -14.97 17.93 13.28
N ALA A 193 -14.82 19.25 13.24
CA ALA A 193 -13.63 19.95 13.73
C ALA A 193 -13.42 19.76 15.24
N SER A 194 -14.49 19.88 16.05
CA SER A 194 -14.42 19.66 17.50
C SER A 194 -14.11 18.21 17.85
N LEU A 195 -14.62 17.24 17.08
CA LEU A 195 -14.30 15.83 17.24
C LEU A 195 -12.80 15.57 17.05
N TYR A 196 -12.22 16.08 15.97
CA TYR A 196 -10.79 15.97 15.69
C TYR A 196 -9.95 16.65 16.77
N LYS A 197 -10.30 17.88 17.16
CA LYS A 197 -9.61 18.62 18.24
C LYS A 197 -9.64 17.86 19.56
N LYS A 198 -10.79 17.26 19.92
CA LYS A 198 -10.96 16.49 21.16
C LYS A 198 -10.16 15.19 21.17
N CYS A 199 -10.01 14.55 20.01
CA CYS A 199 -9.17 13.35 19.86
C CYS A 199 -7.69 13.67 19.64
N ARG A 200 -7.34 14.93 19.33
CA ARG A 200 -6.01 15.31 18.80
C ARG A 200 -5.65 14.53 17.54
N GLU A 201 -6.65 14.34 16.69
CA GLU A 201 -6.54 13.63 15.41
C GLU A 201 -6.76 14.58 14.24
N ALA A 202 -6.36 14.14 13.06
CA ALA A 202 -6.60 14.80 11.79
C ALA A 202 -7.40 13.87 10.86
N PRO A 203 -8.03 14.41 9.81
CA PRO A 203 -8.60 13.60 8.74
C PRO A 203 -7.60 12.58 8.17
N LEU A 204 -8.10 11.41 7.76
CA LEU A 204 -7.24 10.35 7.22
C LEU A 204 -6.67 10.69 5.86
N PHE A 205 -7.38 11.46 5.04
CA PHE A 205 -6.86 11.85 3.72
C PHE A 205 -5.48 12.53 3.81
N MET A 206 -5.24 13.32 4.87
CA MET A 206 -3.93 13.95 5.12
C MET A 206 -2.83 12.91 5.32
N GLN A 207 -3.12 11.85 6.07
CA GLN A 207 -2.17 10.77 6.33
C GLN A 207 -1.94 9.90 5.10
N VAL A 208 -2.98 9.69 4.29
CA VAL A 208 -2.84 8.99 3.01
C VAL A 208 -1.98 9.80 2.04
N LEU A 209 -2.18 11.11 1.96
CA LEU A 209 -1.36 12.02 1.17
C LEU A 209 0.11 11.95 1.61
N GLU A 210 0.38 12.07 2.92
CA GLU A 210 1.73 11.95 3.46
C GLU A 210 2.36 10.59 3.16
N ALA A 211 1.61 9.50 3.31
CA ALA A 211 2.08 8.15 3.01
C ALA A 211 2.40 7.96 1.52
N ARG A 212 1.56 8.50 0.63
CA ARG A 212 1.76 8.50 -0.83
C ARG A 212 3.03 9.23 -1.22
N TRP A 213 3.23 10.46 -0.73
CA TRP A 213 4.42 11.25 -1.03
C TRP A 213 5.69 10.68 -0.40
N ARG A 214 5.58 10.09 0.80
CA ARG A 214 6.69 9.35 1.42
C ARG A 214 7.10 8.13 0.59
N LEU A 215 6.13 7.35 0.11
CA LEU A 215 6.39 6.20 -0.77
C LEU A 215 6.99 6.66 -2.09
N PHE A 216 6.41 7.67 -2.72
CA PHE A 216 6.91 8.20 -3.99
C PHE A 216 8.35 8.71 -3.88
N GLY A 217 8.65 9.49 -2.83
CA GLY A 217 10.02 9.93 -2.57
C GLY A 217 10.98 8.78 -2.26
N HIS A 218 10.51 7.65 -1.73
CA HIS A 218 11.33 6.44 -1.57
C HIS A 218 11.61 5.77 -2.92
N VAL A 219 10.60 5.66 -3.80
CA VAL A 219 10.76 5.13 -5.16
C VAL A 219 11.73 5.97 -5.98
N LEU A 220 11.63 7.30 -5.91
CA LEU A 220 12.52 8.21 -6.63
C LEU A 220 13.98 8.09 -6.20
N ARG A 221 14.23 7.94 -4.89
CA ARG A 221 15.59 7.78 -4.35
C ARG A 221 16.16 6.36 -4.49
N GLY A 222 15.31 5.37 -4.74
CA GLY A 222 15.73 3.98 -4.92
C GLY A 222 16.40 3.72 -6.27
N ASP A 223 16.98 2.53 -6.45
CA ASP A 223 17.58 2.13 -7.73
C ASP A 223 16.54 2.18 -8.87
N ARG A 224 16.94 2.63 -10.06
CA ARG A 224 16.11 2.65 -11.27
C ARG A 224 15.64 1.24 -11.67
N ASN A 225 16.37 0.20 -11.26
CA ASN A 225 16.05 -1.19 -11.58
C ASN A 225 14.95 -1.81 -10.73
N ILE A 226 14.51 -1.16 -9.64
CA ILE A 226 13.43 -1.72 -8.82
C ILE A 226 12.10 -1.72 -9.61
N PRO A 227 11.21 -2.71 -9.39
CA PRO A 227 9.93 -2.81 -10.12
C PRO A 227 9.09 -1.53 -10.06
N ALA A 228 9.06 -0.86 -8.92
CA ALA A 228 8.31 0.39 -8.74
C ALA A 228 8.85 1.55 -9.60
N SER A 229 10.18 1.69 -9.73
CA SER A 229 10.79 2.72 -10.58
C SER A 229 10.57 2.41 -12.06
N LYS A 230 10.70 1.14 -12.46
CA LYS A 230 10.40 0.70 -13.83
C LYS A 230 8.94 0.94 -14.20
N ALA A 231 8.00 0.64 -13.30
CA ALA A 231 6.58 0.88 -13.51
C ALA A 231 6.25 2.38 -13.66
N MET A 232 6.86 3.23 -12.83
CA MET A 232 6.71 4.68 -12.95
C MET A 232 7.25 5.20 -14.28
N LEU A 233 8.44 4.75 -14.69
CA LEU A 233 9.02 5.12 -15.98
C LEU A 233 8.13 4.65 -17.15
N PHE A 234 7.70 3.38 -17.11
CA PHE A 234 6.84 2.78 -18.13
C PHE A 234 5.56 3.60 -18.38
N TYR A 235 4.95 4.12 -17.31
CA TYR A 235 3.76 4.96 -17.38
C TYR A 235 3.96 6.22 -18.23
N PHE A 236 5.15 6.84 -18.19
CA PHE A 236 5.44 8.06 -18.96
C PHE A 236 6.06 7.80 -20.34
N THR A 237 6.54 6.58 -20.59
CA THR A 237 7.09 6.19 -21.90
C THR A 237 6.04 5.61 -22.84
N ASP A 238 5.05 4.86 -22.32
CA ASP A 238 4.01 4.24 -23.14
C ASP A 238 2.80 5.17 -23.29
N ASN A 239 2.74 5.88 -24.42
CA ASN A 239 1.73 6.90 -24.69
C ASN A 239 0.38 6.35 -25.17
N LYS A 240 0.18 5.02 -25.25
CA LYS A 240 -1.07 4.43 -25.73
C LYS A 240 -2.14 4.43 -24.62
N ARG A 241 -2.68 5.60 -24.33
CA ARG A 241 -3.85 5.73 -23.45
C ARG A 241 -5.05 5.04 -24.11
N ALA A 242 -5.65 4.09 -23.39
CA ALA A 242 -6.87 3.44 -23.85
C ALA A 242 -8.00 4.46 -24.05
N ARG A 243 -8.81 4.27 -25.11
CA ARG A 243 -10.01 5.07 -25.37
C ARG A 243 -11.02 4.87 -24.24
N GLY A 244 -11.50 5.97 -23.64
CA GLY A 244 -12.46 5.96 -22.53
C GLY A 244 -12.07 6.89 -21.37
N ARG A 245 -12.86 6.91 -20.29
CA ARG A 245 -12.54 7.67 -19.07
C ARG A 245 -11.28 7.07 -18.43
N PRO A 246 -10.20 7.84 -18.24
CA PRO A 246 -9.00 7.35 -17.58
C PRO A 246 -9.33 6.90 -16.16
N GLN A 247 -8.90 5.69 -15.77
CA GLN A 247 -8.91 5.30 -14.37
C GLN A 247 -7.97 6.20 -13.59
N THR A 248 -8.34 6.55 -12.35
CA THR A 248 -7.46 7.31 -11.47
C THR A 248 -6.29 6.41 -11.08
N THR A 249 -5.10 6.74 -11.58
CA THR A 249 -3.84 6.05 -11.25
C THR A 249 -3.00 6.89 -10.30
N LEU A 250 -2.03 6.26 -9.63
CA LEU A 250 -1.16 6.95 -8.68
C LEU A 250 -0.42 8.16 -9.32
N PRO A 251 0.15 8.07 -10.54
CA PRO A 251 0.73 9.24 -11.22
C PRO A 251 -0.27 10.39 -11.44
N ILE A 252 -1.52 10.09 -11.79
CA ILE A 252 -2.56 11.10 -11.97
C ILE A 252 -2.84 11.80 -10.64
N THR A 253 -2.96 11.05 -9.55
CA THR A 253 -3.22 11.64 -8.23
C THR A 253 -2.03 12.48 -7.74
N LEU A 254 -0.79 12.02 -7.97
CA LEU A 254 0.42 12.80 -7.68
C LEU A 254 0.45 14.11 -8.47
N ASN A 255 0.13 14.07 -9.77
CA ASN A 255 0.06 15.27 -10.59
C ASN A 255 -1.04 16.23 -10.13
N ASN A 256 -2.20 15.71 -9.71
CA ASN A 256 -3.28 16.54 -9.17
C ASN A 256 -2.88 17.23 -7.85
N ASP A 257 -2.09 16.57 -7.01
CA ASP A 257 -1.54 17.19 -5.80
C ASP A 257 -0.58 18.33 -6.16
N LEU A 258 0.31 18.13 -7.14
CA LEU A 258 1.25 19.15 -7.61
C LEU A 258 0.54 20.35 -8.24
N LYS A 259 -0.50 20.11 -9.05
CA LYS A 259 -1.28 21.18 -9.70
C LYS A 259 -1.95 22.13 -8.72
N LYS A 260 -2.23 21.70 -7.50
CA LYS A 260 -2.75 22.58 -6.44
C LYS A 260 -1.69 23.58 -5.97
N LEU A 261 -0.39 23.29 -6.14
CA LEU A 261 0.71 24.19 -5.84
C LEU A 261 0.92 25.22 -6.97
N VAL A 262 -0.02 26.17 -7.10
CA VAL A 262 0.02 27.21 -8.14
C VAL A 262 1.34 28.00 -8.13
N ALA A 263 1.95 28.19 -6.97
CA ALA A 263 3.21 28.92 -6.82
C ALA A 263 4.45 28.20 -7.36
N ILE A 264 4.47 26.86 -7.33
CA ILE A 264 5.69 26.07 -7.58
C ILE A 264 5.74 25.52 -9.03
N LYS A 265 4.62 25.56 -9.77
CA LYS A 265 4.51 25.18 -11.20
C LYS A 265 5.20 23.85 -11.56
N LEU A 266 5.21 22.89 -10.63
CA LEU A 266 5.67 21.53 -10.90
C LEU A 266 4.53 20.72 -11.47
N GLU A 267 4.84 19.88 -12.45
CA GLU A 267 3.92 18.92 -13.03
C GLU A 267 4.55 17.52 -13.00
N LEU A 268 3.73 16.50 -13.19
CA LEU A 268 4.17 15.12 -13.36
C LEU A 268 3.41 14.53 -14.55
N THR A 269 3.82 14.91 -15.75
CA THR A 269 3.17 14.53 -17.01
C THR A 269 4.09 13.81 -17.97
N THR A 270 5.39 14.09 -17.87
CA THR A 270 6.43 13.57 -18.77
C THR A 270 7.52 12.83 -18.00
N GLN A 271 8.37 12.11 -18.73
CA GLN A 271 9.58 11.51 -18.14
C GLN A 271 10.55 12.58 -17.61
N THR A 272 10.67 13.72 -18.28
CA THR A 272 11.53 14.83 -17.81
C THR A 272 11.03 15.38 -16.47
N ASP A 273 9.72 15.46 -16.27
CA ASP A 273 9.14 15.83 -14.97
C ASP A 273 9.49 14.82 -13.87
N LEU A 274 9.47 13.52 -14.21
CA LEU A 274 9.86 12.47 -13.26
C LEU A 274 11.34 12.59 -12.86
N ASP A 275 12.23 12.85 -13.82
CA ASP A 275 13.66 13.04 -13.54
C ASP A 275 13.92 14.33 -12.73
N THR A 276 13.19 15.42 -12.98
CA THR A 276 13.32 16.64 -12.15
C THR A 276 12.86 16.41 -10.71
N LEU A 277 11.71 15.74 -10.50
CA LEU A 277 11.26 15.37 -9.16
C LEU A 277 12.24 14.42 -8.47
N ARG A 278 12.93 13.57 -9.23
CA ARG A 278 13.99 12.69 -8.71
C ARG A 278 15.16 13.50 -8.15
N LEU A 279 15.64 14.51 -8.88
CA LEU A 279 16.68 15.42 -8.41
C LEU A 279 16.26 16.16 -7.12
N ILE A 280 15.00 16.59 -7.04
CA ILE A 280 14.46 17.21 -5.81
C ILE A 280 14.40 16.19 -4.67
N ALA A 281 14.03 14.94 -4.96
CA ALA A 281 13.90 13.88 -3.96
C ALA A 281 15.24 13.47 -3.34
N GLU A 282 16.35 13.56 -4.08
CA GLU A 282 17.70 13.30 -3.57
C GLU A 282 18.07 14.26 -2.42
N ASP A 283 17.67 15.53 -2.53
CA ASP A 283 17.80 16.54 -1.49
C ASP A 283 16.64 16.38 -0.48
N ARG A 284 16.87 15.60 0.59
CA ARG A 284 15.86 15.32 1.63
C ARG A 284 15.25 16.59 2.24
N PRO A 285 16.01 17.63 2.62
CA PRO A 285 15.43 18.90 3.05
C PRO A 285 14.46 19.51 2.03
N LYS A 286 14.86 19.63 0.75
CA LYS A 286 13.98 20.17 -0.30
C LYS A 286 12.74 19.31 -0.52
N TRP A 287 12.90 17.98 -0.54
CA TRP A 287 11.78 17.05 -0.65
C TRP A 287 10.78 17.22 0.50
N ASN A 288 11.27 17.28 1.74
CA ASN A 288 10.43 17.45 2.91
C ASN A 288 9.70 18.80 2.89
N ALA A 289 10.37 19.87 2.44
CA ALA A 289 9.75 21.18 2.27
C ALA A 289 8.63 21.14 1.21
N LEU A 290 8.88 20.50 0.06
CA LEU A 290 7.86 20.31 -0.98
C LEU A 290 6.63 19.56 -0.42
N VAL A 291 6.85 18.43 0.27
CA VAL A 291 5.75 17.65 0.85
C VAL A 291 4.99 18.45 1.92
N ALA A 292 5.68 19.28 2.71
CA ALA A 292 5.05 20.16 3.69
C ALA A 292 4.16 21.22 3.02
N GLU A 293 4.59 21.81 1.91
CA GLU A 293 3.76 22.74 1.13
C GLU A 293 2.54 22.04 0.51
N ILE A 294 2.71 20.86 -0.09
CA ILE A 294 1.59 20.05 -0.62
C ILE A 294 0.55 19.80 0.48
N ARG A 295 1.01 19.41 1.67
CA ARG A 295 0.18 19.17 2.85
C ARG A 295 -0.59 20.44 3.24
N LYS A 296 0.09 21.58 3.35
CA LYS A 296 -0.50 22.86 3.73
C LYS A 296 -1.58 23.30 2.73
N THR A 297 -1.31 23.19 1.44
CA THR A 297 -2.27 23.52 0.38
C THR A 297 -3.48 22.58 0.40
N ALA A 298 -3.27 21.28 0.62
CA ALA A 298 -4.36 20.31 0.72
C ALA A 298 -5.28 20.59 1.92
N GLU A 299 -4.71 20.99 3.05
CA GLU A 299 -5.46 21.38 4.25
C GLU A 299 -6.30 22.65 4.02
N ALA A 300 -5.69 23.69 3.43
CA ALA A 300 -6.40 24.94 3.10
C ALA A 300 -7.57 24.70 2.15
N THR A 301 -7.34 23.95 1.06
CA THR A 301 -8.37 23.65 0.04
C THR A 301 -9.62 22.99 0.63
N ARG A 302 -9.49 22.18 1.69
CA ARG A 302 -10.64 21.54 2.35
C ARG A 302 -11.26 22.39 3.46
N SER A 303 -10.53 23.32 4.04
CA SER A 303 -11.09 24.29 5.00
C SER A 303 -12.08 25.22 4.33
N ASP A 304 -11.86 25.54 3.05
CA ASP A 304 -12.72 26.41 2.25
C ASP A 304 -13.95 25.68 1.65
N ASP A 305 -14.09 24.37 1.88
CA ASP A 305 -15.23 23.59 1.39
C ASP A 305 -16.46 23.80 2.31
N PRO A 306 -17.55 24.43 1.82
CA PRO A 306 -18.72 24.79 2.62
C PRO A 306 -19.49 23.59 3.18
N GLU A 307 -19.21 22.36 2.71
CA GLU A 307 -19.81 21.14 3.25
C GLU A 307 -19.14 20.61 4.54
N SER A 308 -17.96 21.11 4.92
CA SER A 308 -17.23 20.64 6.11
C SER A 308 -17.99 20.85 7.44
N GLY A 309 -19.02 21.71 7.43
CA GLY A 309 -19.88 22.08 8.56
C GLY A 309 -21.25 21.40 8.62
N ARG A 310 -21.66 20.56 7.66
CA ARG A 310 -22.99 19.93 7.69
C ARG A 310 -22.98 18.57 8.42
N LEU A 311 -23.46 18.64 9.67
CA LEU A 311 -24.01 17.62 10.58
C LEU A 311 -23.31 16.25 10.67
#